data_AF-A0AAU0NLD6-F1
#
_entry.id   AF-A0AAU0NLD6-F1
#
_cell.length_a   1.000
_cell.length_b   1.000
_cell.length_c   1.000
_cell.angle_alpha   90.00
_cell.angle_beta   90.00
_cell.angle_gamma   90.00
#
_symmetry.space_group_name_H-M   'P 1'
#
loop_
_entity.id
_entity.type
_entity.pdbx_description
1 polymer ?
#
loop_
_entity_poly.entity_id
_entity_poly.type
_entity_poly.pdbx_seq_one_letter_code
_entity_poly.pdbx_strand_id
1 'polypeptide(L)'
;MKFENILTIALIFASIIQFYLSFIKGRSRQNNYGDMLLKLNMDMFKRNFLAALLIGICIYFVYVFIKNNFSVLGMLIVMYFLLSIYDFSKTKIITSKGIGQKSFYSNSYYNFTKWSEIIDWQWSKEKQNSLLIKIQKEKMVLNKEWTVLNFEKEKVSKLFEDNVKNKELPN
;
A
#
# COMPACT_ATOMS: atom_id res chain seq x y z
N MET A 1 -19.34 10.57 28.73
CA MET A 1 -19.45 9.34 27.90
C MET A 1 -18.46 8.32 28.42
N LYS A 2 -18.81 7.03 28.56
CA LYS A 2 -17.84 5.99 28.96
C LYS A 2 -16.74 5.84 27.91
N PHE A 3 -15.50 5.62 28.32
CA PHE A 3 -14.33 5.48 27.43
C PHE A 3 -14.57 4.48 26.30
N GLU A 4 -15.20 3.34 26.60
CA GLU A 4 -15.55 2.30 25.62
C GLU A 4 -16.42 2.83 24.47
N ASN A 5 -17.37 3.73 24.76
CA ASN A 5 -18.25 4.30 23.73
C ASN A 5 -17.46 5.26 22.83
N ILE A 6 -16.55 6.05 23.39
CA ILE A 6 -15.68 6.94 22.63
C ILE A 6 -14.76 6.13 21.72
N LEU A 7 -14.14 5.07 22.26
CA LEU A 7 -13.26 4.17 21.50
C LEU A 7 -14.02 3.45 20.37
N THR A 8 -15.24 2.98 20.63
CA THR A 8 -16.10 2.36 19.62
C THR A 8 -16.38 3.32 18.46
N ILE A 9 -16.78 4.55 18.77
CA ILE A 9 -17.05 5.58 17.75
C ILE A 9 -15.79 5.86 16.94
N ALA A 10 -14.65 6.06 17.61
CA ALA A 10 -13.37 6.30 16.94
C ALA A 10 -12.98 5.16 15.99
N LEU A 11 -13.14 3.90 16.42
CA LEU A 11 -12.85 2.72 15.60
C LEU A 11 -13.77 2.60 14.39
N ILE A 12 -15.05 2.93 14.54
CA ILE A 12 -16.00 2.95 13.41
C ILE A 12 -15.53 3.97 12.36
N PHE A 13 -15.27 5.21 12.77
CA PHE A 13 -14.79 6.25 11.85
C PHE A 13 -13.46 5.88 11.20
N ALA A 14 -12.50 5.38 11.98
CA ALA A 14 -11.20 4.94 11.47
C ALA A 14 -11.36 3.82 10.43
N SER A 15 -12.22 2.83 10.70
CA SER A 15 -12.48 1.72 9.79
C SER A 15 -13.16 2.18 8.49
N ILE A 16 -14.14 3.09 8.57
CA ILE A 16 -14.81 3.66 7.38
C ILE A 16 -13.81 4.44 6.53
N ILE A 17 -13.02 5.33 7.14
CA ILE A 17 -12.03 6.14 6.45
C ILE A 17 -10.99 5.24 5.78
N GLN A 18 -10.48 4.25 6.51
CA GLN A 18 -9.51 3.31 5.99
C GLN A 18 -10.09 2.48 4.84
N PHE A 19 -11.31 1.97 4.99
CA PHE A 19 -11.98 1.26 3.91
C PHE A 19 -12.11 2.12 2.66
N TYR A 20 -12.57 3.37 2.80
CA TYR A 20 -12.70 4.30 1.69
C TYR A 20 -11.36 4.57 1.00
N LEU A 21 -10.31 4.90 1.76
CA LEU A 21 -8.99 5.21 1.21
C LEU A 21 -8.37 3.98 0.53
N SER A 22 -8.42 2.82 1.20
CA SER A 22 -7.74 1.61 0.75
C SER A 22 -8.47 0.88 -0.36
N PHE A 23 -9.80 0.88 -0.39
CA PHE A 23 -10.59 0.08 -1.35
C PHE A 23 -11.27 0.89 -2.44
N ILE A 24 -11.66 2.14 -2.14
CA ILE A 24 -12.42 2.97 -3.08
C ILE A 24 -11.48 3.96 -3.78
N LYS A 25 -10.90 4.90 -3.01
CA LYS A 25 -10.10 6.00 -3.56
C LYS A 25 -8.81 5.51 -4.21
N GLY A 26 -8.13 4.56 -3.56
CA GLY A 26 -6.84 4.05 -4.05
C GLY A 26 -6.96 3.08 -5.23
N ARG A 27 -8.14 2.53 -5.52
CA ARG A 27 -8.32 1.50 -6.55
C ARG A 27 -8.25 2.11 -7.94
N SER A 28 -7.35 1.59 -8.77
CA SER A 28 -7.31 2.00 -10.18
C SER A 28 -8.45 1.33 -10.95
N ARG A 29 -9.14 2.12 -11.78
CA ARG A 29 -10.21 1.67 -12.68
C ARG A 29 -9.73 1.47 -14.12
N GLN A 30 -8.42 1.48 -14.35
CA GLN A 30 -7.87 1.23 -15.68
C GLN A 30 -8.11 -0.23 -16.10
N ASN A 31 -8.42 -0.43 -17.38
CA ASN A 31 -8.66 -1.75 -17.94
C ASN A 31 -7.38 -2.44 -18.43
N ASN A 32 -6.28 -1.71 -18.60
CA ASN A 32 -5.04 -2.27 -19.13
C ASN A 32 -3.81 -1.63 -18.46
N TYR A 33 -3.12 -2.43 -17.65
CA TYR A 33 -1.92 -2.05 -16.89
C TYR A 33 -0.61 -2.46 -17.57
N GLY A 34 -0.67 -3.09 -18.75
CA GLY A 34 0.49 -3.67 -19.42
C GLY A 34 1.00 -4.93 -18.72
N ASP A 35 2.13 -5.42 -19.22
CA ASP A 35 2.78 -6.63 -18.72
C ASP A 35 3.52 -6.33 -17.42
N MET A 36 3.49 -7.29 -16.49
CA MET A 36 4.22 -7.18 -15.23
C MET A 36 5.72 -7.40 -15.48
N LEU A 37 6.52 -6.36 -15.26
CA LEU A 37 7.97 -6.41 -15.44
C LEU A 37 8.70 -6.74 -14.13
N LEU A 38 8.24 -6.17 -13.02
CA LEU A 38 8.81 -6.42 -11.71
C LEU A 38 7.75 -6.34 -10.61
N LYS A 39 7.79 -7.28 -9.67
CA LYS A 39 7.05 -7.23 -8.40
C LYS A 39 8.08 -7.06 -7.29
N LEU A 40 8.05 -5.93 -6.60
CA LEU A 40 9.01 -5.64 -5.54
C LEU A 40 8.72 -6.54 -4.35
N ASN A 41 9.79 -7.08 -3.77
CA ASN A 41 9.68 -7.87 -2.56
C ASN A 41 9.25 -7.01 -1.39
N MET A 42 8.33 -7.55 -0.59
CA MET A 42 7.98 -6.93 0.68
C MET A 42 9.11 -7.19 1.68
N ASP A 43 9.41 -6.18 2.47
CA ASP A 43 10.33 -6.31 3.59
C ASP A 43 9.94 -7.49 4.50
N MET A 44 10.93 -8.31 4.88
CA MET A 44 10.69 -9.55 5.63
C MET A 44 10.13 -9.26 7.02
N PHE A 45 10.59 -8.21 7.69
CA PHE A 45 10.05 -7.79 8.98
C PHE A 45 8.59 -7.39 8.84
N LYS A 46 8.25 -6.58 7.82
CA LYS A 46 6.86 -6.21 7.54
C LYS A 46 5.99 -7.45 7.27
N ARG A 47 6.46 -8.40 6.46
CA ARG A 47 5.73 -9.63 6.16
C ARG A 47 5.47 -10.47 7.41
N ASN A 48 6.50 -10.65 8.24
CA ASN A 48 6.41 -11.44 9.48
C ASN A 48 5.48 -10.76 10.49
N PHE A 49 5.53 -9.43 10.59
CA PHE A 49 4.62 -8.66 11.45
C PHE A 49 3.16 -8.83 11.04
N LEU A 50 2.85 -8.72 9.74
CA LEU A 50 1.49 -8.95 9.23
C LEU A 50 1.00 -10.39 9.48
N ALA A 51 1.89 -11.37 9.33
CA ALA A 51 1.58 -12.77 9.62
C ALA A 51 1.29 -12.97 11.13
N ALA A 52 2.10 -12.38 12.01
CA ALA A 52 1.89 -12.44 13.45
C ALA A 52 0.55 -11.81 13.87
N LEU A 53 0.19 -10.67 13.27
CA LEU A 53 -1.13 -10.06 13.49
C LEU A 53 -2.27 -10.99 13.08
N LEU A 54 -2.16 -11.66 11.93
CA LEU A 54 -3.18 -12.61 11.46
C LEU A 54 -3.31 -13.81 12.42
N ILE A 55 -2.19 -14.36 12.87
CA ILE A 55 -2.16 -15.45 13.86
C ILE A 55 -2.82 -14.99 15.17
N GLY A 56 -2.51 -13.78 15.64
CA GLY A 56 -3.13 -13.19 16.83
C GLY A 56 -4.65 -13.07 16.71
N ILE A 57 -5.16 -12.67 15.54
CA ILE A 57 -6.61 -12.63 15.26
C ILE A 57 -7.22 -14.03 15.34
N CYS A 58 -6.58 -15.04 14.76
CA CYS A 58 -7.06 -16.43 14.84
C CYS A 58 -7.13 -16.93 16.30
N ILE A 59 -6.07 -16.69 17.08
CA ILE A 59 -6.03 -17.06 18.51
C ILE A 59 -7.15 -16.34 19.28
N TYR A 60 -7.37 -15.05 19.00
CA TYR A 60 -8.45 -14.29 19.61
C TYR A 60 -9.84 -14.89 19.33
N PHE A 61 -10.13 -15.26 18.08
CA PHE A 61 -11.41 -15.89 17.75
C PHE A 61 -11.61 -17.23 18.46
N VAL A 62 -10.57 -18.08 18.53
CA VAL A 62 -10.62 -19.35 19.27
C VAL A 62 -10.93 -19.09 20.74
N TYR A 63 -10.25 -18.12 21.37
CA TYR A 63 -10.49 -17.74 22.76
C TYR A 63 -11.92 -17.26 23.01
N VAL A 64 -12.42 -16.34 22.18
CA VAL A 64 -13.77 -15.78 22.30
C VAL A 64 -14.84 -16.86 22.10
N PHE A 65 -14.62 -17.78 21.16
CA PHE A 65 -15.51 -18.91 20.91
C PHE A 65 -15.59 -19.85 22.12
N ILE A 66 -14.45 -20.22 22.71
CA ILE A 66 -14.39 -21.07 23.91
C ILE A 66 -15.07 -20.40 25.11
N LYS A 67 -14.90 -19.09 25.29
CA LYS A 67 -15.46 -18.34 26.42
C LYS A 67 -16.88 -17.82 26.18
N ASN A 68 -17.43 -18.02 24.99
CA ASN A 68 -18.72 -17.49 24.53
C ASN A 68 -18.92 -15.99 24.85
N ASN A 69 -17.86 -15.20 24.71
CA ASN A 69 -17.83 -13.79 25.13
C ASN A 69 -17.52 -12.86 23.96
N PHE A 70 -18.49 -12.74 23.05
CA PHE A 70 -18.40 -11.86 21.90
C PHE A 70 -18.72 -10.42 22.30
N SER A 71 -17.71 -9.55 22.30
CA SER A 71 -17.90 -8.11 22.50
C SER A 71 -17.91 -7.37 21.16
N VAL A 72 -18.83 -6.40 21.04
CA VAL A 72 -18.92 -5.52 19.85
C VAL A 72 -17.61 -4.77 19.63
N LEU A 73 -17.01 -4.24 20.71
CA LEU A 73 -15.73 -3.55 20.65
C LEU A 73 -14.60 -4.46 20.14
N GLY A 74 -14.54 -5.71 20.60
CA GLY A 74 -13.54 -6.68 20.15
C GLY A 74 -13.67 -6.99 18.66
N MET A 75 -14.90 -7.17 18.15
CA MET A 75 -15.14 -7.37 16.72
C MET A 75 -14.73 -6.15 15.89
N LEU A 76 -14.98 -4.93 16.36
CA LEU A 76 -14.55 -3.71 15.68
C LEU A 76 -13.01 -3.61 15.58
N ILE A 77 -12.30 -3.97 16.65
CA ILE A 77 -10.83 -4.01 16.66
C ILE A 77 -10.32 -5.03 15.62
N VAL A 78 -10.90 -6.23 15.58
CA VAL A 78 -10.53 -7.26 14.60
C VAL A 78 -10.79 -6.78 13.17
N MET A 79 -11.95 -6.18 12.91
CA MET A 79 -12.30 -5.63 11.59
C MET A 79 -11.28 -4.57 11.15
N TYR A 80 -10.90 -3.66 12.05
CA TYR A 80 -9.88 -2.65 11.78
C TYR A 80 -8.51 -3.27 11.45
N PHE A 81 -8.08 -4.29 12.20
CA PHE A 81 -6.83 -4.99 11.90
C PHE A 81 -6.89 -5.73 10.56
N LEU A 82 -7.99 -6.37 10.21
CA LEU A 82 -8.15 -7.04 8.91
C LEU A 82 -8.06 -6.03 7.75
N LEU A 83 -8.71 -4.87 7.88
CA LEU A 83 -8.58 -3.77 6.91
C LEU A 83 -7.13 -3.29 6.79
N SER A 84 -6.42 -3.22 7.91
CA SER A 84 -4.99 -2.83 7.95
C SER A 84 -4.10 -3.87 7.30
N ILE A 85 -4.27 -5.14 7.64
CA ILE A 85 -3.51 -6.24 7.02
C ILE A 85 -3.72 -6.22 5.52
N TYR A 86 -4.96 -6.05 5.07
CA TYR A 86 -5.26 -5.95 3.64
C TYR A 86 -4.50 -4.80 2.98
N ASP A 87 -4.57 -3.59 3.53
CA ASP A 87 -3.92 -2.42 2.94
C ASP A 87 -2.39 -2.56 2.92
N PHE A 88 -1.81 -3.01 4.02
CA PHE A 88 -0.37 -3.17 4.14
C PHE A 88 0.18 -4.34 3.34
N SER A 89 -0.65 -5.34 2.96
CA SER A 89 -0.27 -6.47 2.12
C SER A 89 -0.06 -6.12 0.65
N LYS A 90 -0.47 -4.92 0.21
CA LYS A 90 -0.30 -4.46 -1.17
C LYS A 90 1.19 -4.42 -1.55
N THR A 91 1.54 -5.09 -2.64
CA THR A 91 2.92 -5.15 -3.15
C THR A 91 3.12 -4.11 -4.23
N LYS A 92 4.25 -3.39 -4.19
CA LYS A 92 4.64 -2.46 -5.27
C LYS A 92 4.99 -3.25 -6.52
N ILE A 93 4.56 -2.75 -7.67
CA ILE A 93 4.75 -3.39 -8.96
C ILE A 93 5.19 -2.37 -10.02
N ILE A 94 5.99 -2.82 -10.96
CA ILE A 94 6.40 -2.10 -12.16
C ILE A 94 5.90 -2.90 -13.36
N THR A 95 5.32 -2.18 -14.32
CA THR A 95 4.70 -2.74 -15.53
C THR A 95 5.22 -2.00 -16.76
N SER A 96 4.94 -2.53 -17.95
CA SER A 96 5.30 -1.86 -19.20
C SER A 96 4.59 -0.51 -19.41
N LYS A 97 3.53 -0.20 -18.64
CA LYS A 97 2.79 1.08 -18.75
C LYS A 97 3.01 2.05 -17.59
N GLY A 98 3.61 1.59 -16.50
CA GLY A 98 3.82 2.43 -15.33
C GLY A 98 4.08 1.64 -14.04
N ILE A 99 3.86 2.32 -12.93
CA ILE A 99 4.14 1.82 -11.59
C ILE A 99 2.88 1.86 -10.72
N GLY A 100 2.77 0.97 -9.74
CA GLY A 100 1.65 1.00 -8.82
C GLY A 100 1.77 -0.02 -7.71
N GLN A 101 0.62 -0.36 -7.13
CA GLN A 101 0.50 -1.42 -6.13
C GLN A 101 -0.50 -2.45 -6.61
N LYS A 102 -0.24 -3.72 -6.31
CA LYS A 102 -1.17 -4.82 -6.55
C LYS A 102 -1.56 -5.44 -5.22
N SER A 103 -2.85 -5.60 -4.99
CA SER A 103 -3.32 -6.36 -3.82
C SER A 103 -2.96 -7.82 -4.01
N PHE A 104 -2.43 -8.43 -2.95
CA PHE A 104 -2.15 -9.87 -2.91
C PHE A 104 -3.43 -10.69 -3.04
N TYR A 105 -4.53 -10.23 -2.43
CA TYR A 105 -5.76 -11.01 -2.28
C TYR A 105 -6.79 -10.81 -3.40
N SER A 106 -6.90 -9.60 -3.96
CA SER A 106 -7.95 -9.28 -4.94
C SER A 106 -7.46 -9.14 -6.38
N ASN A 107 -6.15 -9.33 -6.62
CA ASN A 107 -5.46 -9.01 -7.88
C ASN A 107 -5.70 -7.58 -8.42
N SER A 108 -6.34 -6.71 -7.65
CA SER A 108 -6.68 -5.36 -8.05
C SER A 108 -5.45 -4.46 -8.00
N TYR A 109 -5.41 -3.50 -8.90
CA TYR A 109 -4.35 -2.50 -9.00
C TYR A 109 -4.77 -1.24 -8.24
N TYR A 110 -3.82 -0.64 -7.54
CA TYR A 110 -4.00 0.52 -6.69
C TYR A 110 -2.93 1.56 -6.99
N ASN A 111 -3.30 2.83 -6.85
CA ASN A 111 -2.40 3.98 -6.92
C ASN A 111 -1.48 3.98 -8.16
N PHE A 112 -2.00 3.45 -9.28
CA PHE A 112 -1.25 3.27 -10.52
C PHE A 112 -0.94 4.63 -11.15
N THR A 113 0.29 4.79 -11.60
CA THR A 113 0.84 5.99 -12.23
C THR A 113 1.50 5.57 -13.53
N LYS A 114 1.10 6.18 -14.65
CA LYS A 114 1.70 5.87 -15.95
C LYS A 114 3.11 6.43 -16.03
N TRP A 115 3.97 5.82 -16.83
CA TRP A 115 5.32 6.36 -17.09
C TRP A 115 5.29 7.81 -17.58
N SER A 116 4.32 8.16 -18.43
CA SER A 116 4.14 9.52 -18.96
C SER A 116 3.83 10.61 -17.91
N GLU A 117 3.37 10.20 -16.72
CA GLU A 117 3.03 11.05 -15.59
C GLU A 117 4.22 11.24 -14.63
N ILE A 118 5.25 10.40 -14.72
CA ILE A 118 6.47 10.54 -13.91
C ILE A 118 7.37 11.57 -14.61
N ILE A 119 7.73 12.61 -13.88
CA ILE A 119 8.57 13.71 -14.42
C ILE A 119 10.03 13.58 -13.99
N ASP A 120 10.28 13.00 -12.82
CA ASP A 120 11.60 12.90 -12.22
C ASP A 120 11.61 11.78 -11.19
N TRP A 121 12.77 11.15 -10.99
CA TRP A 121 12.97 10.14 -9.98
C TRP A 121 14.44 10.13 -9.52
N GLN A 122 14.66 9.83 -8.25
CA GLN A 122 16.01 9.74 -7.69
C GLN A 122 16.02 8.84 -6.45
N TRP A 123 17.17 8.22 -6.18
CA TRP A 123 17.40 7.59 -4.89
C TRP A 123 17.61 8.66 -3.81
N SER A 124 17.01 8.46 -2.64
CA SER A 124 17.22 9.34 -1.49
C SER A 124 18.67 9.28 -1.03
N LYS A 125 19.26 10.46 -0.76
CA LYS A 125 20.61 10.59 -0.19
C LYS A 125 20.66 10.20 1.29
N GLU A 126 19.56 10.34 2.01
CA GLU A 126 19.45 10.07 3.44
C GLU A 126 19.06 8.63 3.74
N LYS A 127 18.13 8.07 2.94
CA LYS A 127 17.62 6.71 3.12
C LYS A 127 18.09 5.86 1.96
N GLN A 128 19.12 5.05 2.20
CA GLN A 128 19.75 4.22 1.16
C GLN A 128 18.71 3.47 0.30
N ASN A 129 17.63 2.95 0.89
CA ASN A 129 16.68 2.06 0.21
C ASN A 129 15.42 2.76 -0.30
N SER A 130 15.46 4.08 -0.43
CA SER A 130 14.27 4.87 -0.73
C SER A 130 14.36 5.52 -2.11
N LEU A 131 13.39 5.22 -2.96
CA LEU A 131 13.19 5.81 -4.28
C LEU A 131 12.17 6.94 -4.18
N LEU A 132 12.59 8.15 -4.50
CA LEU A 132 11.74 9.34 -4.57
C LEU A 132 11.26 9.50 -6.02
N ILE A 133 9.96 9.67 -6.20
CA ILE A 133 9.31 9.74 -7.51
C ILE A 133 8.44 10.99 -7.55
N LYS A 134 8.69 11.88 -8.51
CA LYS A 134 7.87 13.06 -8.76
C LYS A 134 6.91 12.76 -9.90
N ILE A 135 5.63 13.05 -9.67
CA ILE A 135 4.53 12.73 -10.57
C ILE A 135 3.76 14.00 -10.89
N GLN A 136 3.63 14.32 -12.17
CA GLN A 136 2.71 15.35 -12.65
C GLN A 136 1.32 14.74 -12.82
N LYS A 137 0.37 15.21 -12.01
CA LYS A 137 -1.04 14.86 -12.14
C LYS A 137 -1.85 16.13 -12.27
N GLU A 138 -2.49 16.30 -13.43
CA GLU A 138 -3.21 17.52 -13.78
C GLU A 138 -2.29 18.75 -13.62
N LYS A 139 -2.61 19.68 -12.71
CA LYS A 139 -1.82 20.89 -12.42
C LYS A 139 -0.99 20.79 -11.14
N MET A 140 -0.85 19.59 -10.55
CA MET A 140 -0.13 19.40 -9.29
C MET A 140 1.03 18.40 -9.43
N VAL A 141 2.13 18.72 -8.75
CA VAL A 141 3.27 17.82 -8.58
C VAL A 141 3.11 17.06 -7.28
N LEU A 142 3.10 15.72 -7.37
CA LEU A 142 2.99 14.82 -6.24
C LEU A 142 4.32 14.08 -6.05
N ASN A 143 4.79 14.03 -4.80
CA ASN A 143 5.96 13.24 -4.42
C ASN A 143 5.51 11.91 -3.83
N LYS A 144 6.04 10.80 -4.35
CA LYS A 144 5.87 9.46 -3.78
C LYS A 144 7.22 8.92 -3.34
N GLU A 145 7.22 8.23 -2.21
CA GLU A 145 8.39 7.54 -1.67
C GLU A 145 8.16 6.03 -1.72
N TRP A 146 9.10 5.32 -2.34
CA TRP A 146 9.10 3.86 -2.41
C TRP A 146 10.34 3.29 -1.72
N THR A 147 10.15 2.62 -0.60
CA THR A 147 11.15 1.66 -0.09
C THR A 147 11.32 0.48 -1.05
N VAL A 148 12.56 0.19 -1.45
CA VAL A 148 12.98 -0.89 -2.36
C VAL A 148 14.13 -1.66 -1.70
N LEU A 149 14.13 -2.99 -1.77
CA LEU A 149 15.23 -3.78 -1.21
C LEU A 149 16.52 -3.56 -2.00
N ASN A 150 17.65 -3.56 -1.31
CA ASN A 150 18.96 -3.25 -1.89
C ASN A 150 19.28 -4.05 -3.16
N PHE A 151 18.99 -5.35 -3.17
CA PHE A 151 19.26 -6.23 -4.32
C PHE A 151 18.34 -5.98 -5.53
N GLU A 152 17.24 -5.23 -5.36
CA GLU A 152 16.31 -4.89 -6.44
C GLU A 152 16.63 -3.52 -7.07
N LYS A 153 17.48 -2.71 -6.44
CA LYS A 153 17.77 -1.33 -6.86
C LYS A 153 18.22 -1.22 -8.29
N GLU A 154 19.18 -2.03 -8.70
CA GLU A 154 19.75 -1.98 -10.06
C GLU A 154 18.67 -2.27 -11.12
N LYS A 155 17.85 -3.30 -10.89
CA LYS A 155 16.74 -3.64 -11.78
C LYS A 155 15.69 -2.54 -11.83
N VAL A 156 15.39 -1.93 -10.68
CA VAL A 156 14.44 -0.81 -10.60
C VAL A 156 14.99 0.41 -11.34
N SER A 157 16.25 0.79 -11.11
CA SER A 157 16.91 1.91 -11.80
C SER A 157 16.84 1.72 -13.30
N LYS A 158 17.25 0.56 -13.82
CA LYS A 158 17.18 0.28 -15.26
C LYS A 158 15.77 0.46 -15.83
N LEU A 159 14.75 -0.06 -15.16
CA LEU A 159 13.37 0.12 -15.60
C LEU A 159 12.91 1.58 -15.59
N PHE A 160 13.34 2.38 -14.61
CA PHE A 160 13.02 3.80 -14.58
C PHE A 160 13.79 4.59 -15.65
N GLU A 161 15.07 4.28 -15.89
CA GLU A 161 15.88 4.87 -16.96
C GLU A 161 15.28 4.60 -18.35
N ASP A 162 14.87 3.36 -18.60
CA ASP A 162 14.30 2.94 -19.89
C ASP A 162 12.94 3.57 -20.18
N ASN A 163 12.16 3.93 -19.15
CA ASN A 163 10.75 4.30 -19.30
C ASN A 163 10.43 5.76 -18.93
N VAL A 164 11.18 6.38 -18.04
CA VAL A 164 10.97 7.79 -17.66
C VAL A 164 11.76 8.65 -18.63
N LYS A 165 11.07 9.19 -19.64
CA LYS A 165 11.65 10.22 -20.50
C LYS A 165 11.84 11.48 -19.66
N ASN A 166 13.07 11.94 -19.50
CA ASN A 166 13.36 13.26 -18.94
C ASN A 166 12.58 14.30 -19.73
N LYS A 167 11.47 14.78 -19.16
CA LYS A 167 10.83 15.99 -19.66
C LYS A 167 11.60 17.12 -19.03
N GLU A 168 12.28 17.92 -19.84
CA GLU A 168 12.72 19.24 -19.41
C GLU A 168 11.50 19.93 -18.80
N LEU A 169 11.61 20.28 -17.51
CA LEU A 169 10.57 21.03 -16.82
C LEU A 169 10.39 22.35 -17.59
N PRO A 170 9.17 22.76 -17.95
CA PRO A 170 8.97 24.09 -18.50
C PRO A 170 9.46 25.11 -17.47
N ASN A 171 10.41 25.95 -17.89
CA ASN A 171 10.91 27.10 -17.13
C ASN A 171 9.79 28.06 -16.73
#